data_AF-A0A537EHK9-F1
#
_entry.id   AF-A0A537EHK9-F1
#
_cell.length_a   1.000
_cell.length_b   1.000
_cell.length_c   1.000
_cell.angle_alpha   90.00
_cell.angle_beta   90.00
_cell.angle_gamma   90.00
#
_symmetry.space_group_name_H-M   'P 1'
#
loop_
_entity.id
_entity.type
_entity.pdbx_description
1 polymer ?
#
loop_
_entity_poly.entity_id
_entity_poly.type
_entity_poly.pdbx_seq_one_letter_code
_entity_poly.pdbx_strand_id
1 'polypeptide(L)'
;HSIDGELKGIDAFKDHPPVAPLFFAFRVMVGMGVLMLLLSWGSVFFLTNPPRWLLWIFSAFTFSGWIAVLAGWLTTEIGRQPWLVTGILRTADAVGDAGGAALGASLTAYIGTYTVLLIAYMVTLTHMARK
;
A
#
# COMPACT_ATOMS: atom_id res chain seq x y z
N HIS A 1 7.31 29.28 4.08
CA HIS A 1 7.09 28.45 5.28
C HIS A 1 7.08 29.36 6.49
N SER A 2 5.94 29.49 7.17
CA SER A 2 5.84 30.12 8.50
C SER A 2 6.03 29.04 9.55
N ILE A 3 6.82 29.33 10.58
CA ILE A 3 7.01 28.41 11.71
C ILE A 3 5.71 28.30 12.51
N ASP A 4 4.89 29.37 12.53
CA ASP A 4 3.63 29.47 13.27
C ASP A 4 2.39 29.06 12.46
N GLY A 5 2.56 28.22 11.42
CA GLY A 5 1.43 27.73 10.63
C GLY A 5 0.53 26.81 11.46
N GLU A 6 -0.69 27.25 11.77
CA GLU A 6 -1.65 26.44 12.51
C GLU A 6 -2.23 25.32 11.62
N LEU A 7 -2.06 24.08 12.06
CA LEU A 7 -2.63 22.90 11.40
C LEU A 7 -4.07 22.73 11.87
N LYS A 8 -5.01 22.86 10.94
CA LYS A 8 -6.43 22.61 11.23
C LYS A 8 -6.63 21.15 11.63
N GLY A 9 -7.20 20.94 12.81
CA GLY A 9 -7.61 19.62 13.28
C GLY A 9 -8.74 19.05 12.42
N ILE A 10 -8.90 17.72 12.45
CA ILE A 10 -9.90 17.04 11.63
C ILE A 10 -11.34 17.46 11.96
N ASP A 11 -11.59 17.85 13.21
CA ASP A 11 -12.91 18.31 13.68
C ASP A 11 -13.37 19.62 13.02
N ALA A 12 -12.44 20.37 12.42
CA ALA A 12 -12.77 21.56 11.64
C ALA A 12 -13.41 21.22 10.28
N PHE A 13 -13.39 19.95 9.87
CA PHE A 13 -13.91 19.49 8.58
C PHE A 13 -15.19 18.66 8.79
N LYS A 14 -16.28 19.09 8.14
CA LYS A 14 -17.60 18.43 8.25
C LYS A 14 -17.63 17.04 7.61
N ASP A 15 -16.95 16.87 6.48
CA ASP A 15 -16.82 15.60 5.77
C ASP A 15 -15.38 15.11 5.96
N HIS A 16 -15.19 14.00 6.68
CA HIS A 16 -13.86 13.45 6.93
C HIS A 16 -13.82 11.93 6.70
N PRO A 17 -12.69 11.40 6.20
CA PRO A 17 -12.50 9.96 6.03
C PRO A 17 -12.36 9.23 7.37
N PRO A 18 -12.48 7.89 7.38
CA PRO A 18 -12.23 7.11 8.58
C PRO A 18 -10.75 7.22 9.00
N VAL A 19 -10.52 7.75 10.20
CA VAL A 19 -9.18 8.09 10.69
C VAL A 19 -8.31 6.89 11.02
N ALA A 20 -8.88 5.81 11.55
CA ALA A 20 -8.10 4.68 12.03
C ALA A 20 -7.35 3.93 10.90
N PRO A 21 -8.02 3.51 9.80
CA PRO A 21 -7.33 2.88 8.68
C PRO A 21 -6.26 3.79 8.07
N LEU A 22 -6.55 5.08 7.92
CA LEU A 22 -5.64 6.07 7.39
C LEU A 22 -4.39 6.22 8.27
N PHE A 23 -4.58 6.31 9.59
CA PHE A 23 -3.51 6.45 10.58
C PHE A 23 -2.52 5.27 10.56
N PHE A 24 -3.03 4.05 10.44
CA PHE A 24 -2.20 2.85 10.38
C PHE A 24 -1.54 2.66 9.02
N ALA A 25 -2.28 2.86 7.92
CA ALA A 25 -1.73 2.78 6.57
C ALA A 25 -0.56 3.76 6.37
N PHE A 26 -0.71 5.00 6.83
CA PHE A 26 0.37 6.00 6.76
C PHE A 26 1.63 5.54 7.52
N ARG A 27 1.47 4.96 8.71
CA ARG A 27 2.61 4.47 9.52
C ARG A 27 3.29 3.28 8.89
N VAL A 28 2.53 2.35 8.31
CA VAL A 28 3.10 1.21 7.59
C VAL A 28 3.89 1.72 6.39
N MET A 29 3.35 2.66 5.61
CA MET A 29 4.03 3.25 4.46
C MET A 29 5.35 3.91 4.86
N VAL A 30 5.31 4.86 5.81
CA VAL A 30 6.49 5.60 6.25
C VAL A 30 7.48 4.68 6.96
N GLY A 31 6.99 3.81 7.84
CA GLY A 31 7.81 2.84 8.58
C GLY A 31 8.57 1.92 7.63
N MET A 32 7.90 1.34 6.63
CA MET A 32 8.58 0.51 5.64
C MET A 32 9.59 1.28 4.80
N GLY A 33 9.25 2.51 4.37
CA GLY A 33 10.18 3.36 3.61
C GLY A 33 11.45 3.69 4.40
N VAL A 34 11.31 4.08 5.67
CA VAL A 34 12.44 4.37 6.56
C VAL A 34 13.25 3.10 6.84
N LEU A 35 12.61 1.96 7.10
CA LEU A 35 13.30 0.69 7.31
C LEU A 35 14.12 0.28 6.07
N MET A 36 13.55 0.44 4.86
CA MET A 36 14.25 0.15 3.61
C MET A 36 15.47 1.07 3.42
N LEU A 37 15.35 2.36 3.75
CA LEU A 37 16.48 3.31 3.69
C LEU A 37 17.57 2.97 4.70
N LEU A 38 17.20 2.67 5.95
CA LEU A 38 18.14 2.28 7.00
C LEU A 38 18.87 0.98 6.65
N LEU A 39 18.15 -0.01 6.11
CA LEU A 39 18.74 -1.26 5.66
C LEU A 39 19.71 -1.04 4.48
N SER A 40 19.31 -0.21 3.51
CA SER A 40 20.15 0.14 2.36
C SER A 40 21.44 0.85 2.80
N TRP A 41 21.35 1.91 3.60
CA TRP A 41 22.53 2.62 4.11
C TRP A 41 23.39 1.74 5.02
N GLY A 42 22.78 0.98 5.93
CA GLY A 42 23.51 0.10 6.84
C GLY A 42 24.27 -1.01 6.12
N SER A 43 23.76 -1.46 4.97
CA SER A 43 24.40 -2.51 4.17
C SER A 43 25.66 -2.06 3.43
N VAL A 44 25.89 -0.75 3.27
CA VAL A 44 27.05 -0.21 2.55
C VAL A 44 28.38 -0.68 3.15
N PHE A 45 28.43 -0.85 4.48
CA PHE A 45 29.63 -1.32 5.17
C PHE A 45 29.94 -2.80 4.95
N PHE A 46 28.99 -3.57 4.42
CA PHE A 46 29.10 -5.03 4.23
C PHE A 46 29.11 -5.44 2.75
N LEU A 47 29.29 -4.48 1.82
CA LEU A 47 29.21 -4.74 0.38
C LEU A 47 30.25 -5.74 -0.13
N THR A 48 31.46 -5.74 0.44
CA THR A 48 32.54 -6.62 0.01
C THR A 48 32.42 -8.04 0.56
N ASN A 49 31.90 -8.19 1.77
CA ASN A 49 31.71 -9.48 2.44
C ASN A 49 30.38 -9.48 3.22
N PRO A 50 29.24 -9.65 2.53
CA PRO A 50 27.93 -9.58 3.18
C PRO A 50 27.75 -10.79 4.12
N PRO A 51 27.50 -10.56 5.42
CA PRO A 51 27.27 -11.66 6.35
C PRO A 51 25.95 -12.34 6.04
N ARG A 52 25.84 -13.65 6.32
CA ARG A 52 24.65 -14.45 5.98
C ARG A 52 23.35 -13.86 6.52
N TRP A 53 23.35 -13.31 7.74
CA TRP A 53 22.16 -12.71 8.34
C TRP A 53 21.62 -11.53 7.52
N LEU A 54 22.49 -10.73 6.90
CA LEU A 54 22.09 -9.59 6.08
C LEU A 54 21.38 -10.06 4.80
N LEU A 55 21.86 -11.15 4.19
CA LEU A 55 21.22 -11.77 3.02
C LEU A 55 19.82 -12.31 3.35
N TRP A 56 19.64 -12.92 4.53
CA TRP A 56 18.32 -13.36 4.99
C TRP A 56 17.35 -12.19 5.18
N ILE A 57 17.83 -11.07 5.72
CA ILE A 57 17.02 -9.85 5.85
C ILE A 57 16.61 -9.32 4.47
N PHE A 58 17.54 -9.18 3.53
CA PHE A 58 17.19 -8.74 2.17
C PHE A 58 16.19 -9.68 1.49
N SER A 59 16.34 -10.99 1.66
CA SER A 59 15.39 -11.98 1.17
C SER A 59 13.99 -11.78 1.78
N ALA A 60 13.89 -11.54 3.09
CA ALA A 60 12.61 -11.23 3.74
C ALA A 60 12.01 -9.90 3.27
N PHE A 61 12.85 -8.91 2.94
CA PHE A 61 12.43 -7.60 2.44
C PHE A 61 12.07 -7.58 0.95
N THR A 62 12.11 -8.72 0.24
CA THR A 62 11.73 -8.80 -1.19
C THR A 62 10.35 -8.19 -1.47
N PHE A 63 9.38 -8.38 -0.57
CA PHE A 63 8.01 -7.86 -0.72
C PHE A 63 7.77 -6.53 0.03
N SER A 64 8.78 -5.95 0.66
CA SER A 64 8.65 -4.71 1.43
C SER A 64 8.14 -3.54 0.60
N GLY A 65 8.62 -3.42 -0.65
CA GLY A 65 8.16 -2.39 -1.59
C GLY A 65 6.68 -2.51 -1.93
N TRP A 66 6.19 -3.75 -2.11
CA TRP A 66 4.76 -4.01 -2.33
C TRP A 66 3.91 -3.53 -1.16
N ILE A 67 4.33 -3.85 0.07
CA ILE A 67 3.63 -3.42 1.29
C ILE A 67 3.60 -1.89 1.38
N ALA A 68 4.75 -1.23 1.12
CA ALA A 68 4.84 0.22 1.18
C ALA A 68 3.94 0.91 0.14
N VAL A 69 3.92 0.40 -1.10
CA VAL A 69 3.08 0.94 -2.18
C VAL A 69 1.60 0.75 -1.89
N LEU A 70 1.18 -0.44 -1.43
CA LEU A 70 -0.22 -0.69 -1.07
C LEU A 70 -0.67 0.18 0.10
N ALA A 71 0.18 0.36 1.11
CA ALA A 71 -0.10 1.24 2.25
C ALA A 71 -0.22 2.72 1.81
N GLY A 72 0.60 3.17 0.87
CA GLY A 72 0.48 4.52 0.29
C GLY A 72 -0.78 4.72 -0.54
N TRP A 73 -1.15 3.72 -1.33
CA TRP A 73 -2.43 3.71 -2.06
C TRP A 73 -3.62 3.74 -1.11
N LEU A 74 -3.62 2.93 -0.05
CA LEU A 74 -4.66 2.97 0.98
C LEU A 74 -4.75 4.34 1.66
N THR A 75 -3.60 4.95 1.98
CA THR A 75 -3.56 6.28 2.59
C THR A 75 -4.19 7.33 1.69
N THR A 76 -3.85 7.32 0.40
CA THR A 76 -4.35 8.30 -0.56
C THR A 76 -5.82 8.07 -0.92
N GLU A 77 -6.25 6.83 -1.12
CA GLU A 77 -7.63 6.52 -1.49
C GLU A 77 -8.62 6.64 -0.34
N ILE A 78 -8.27 6.12 0.85
CA ILE A 78 -9.11 6.29 2.04
C ILE A 78 -9.12 7.76 2.44
N GLY A 79 -7.98 8.46 2.33
CA GLY A 79 -7.86 9.88 2.66
C GLY A 79 -8.75 10.79 1.79
N ARG A 80 -9.14 10.35 0.60
CA ARG A 80 -10.03 11.10 -0.31
C ARG A 80 -11.51 10.90 0.00
N GLN A 81 -11.88 9.84 0.72
CA GLN A 81 -13.28 9.60 1.09
C GLN A 81 -13.84 10.79 1.91
N PRO A 82 -15.11 11.20 1.70
CA PRO A 82 -16.16 10.57 0.88
C PRO A 82 -16.20 11.04 -0.58
N TRP A 83 -15.16 11.72 -1.07
CA TRP A 83 -15.16 12.34 -2.39
C TRP A 83 -14.49 11.45 -3.43
N LEU A 84 -15.06 11.44 -4.63
CA LEU A 84 -14.39 10.94 -5.83
C LEU A 84 -13.69 12.11 -6.53
N VAL A 85 -14.42 13.23 -6.65
CA VAL A 85 -13.88 14.54 -7.06
C VAL A 85 -14.30 15.56 -6.00
N THR A 86 -13.32 16.14 -5.32
CA THR A 86 -13.53 17.03 -4.17
C THR A 86 -14.48 18.18 -4.51
N GLY A 87 -15.58 18.29 -3.77
CA GLY A 87 -16.59 19.34 -3.94
C GLY A 87 -17.52 19.17 -5.14
N ILE A 88 -17.36 18.10 -5.93
CA ILE A 88 -18.16 17.86 -7.15
C ILE A 88 -18.95 16.55 -7.05
N LEU A 89 -18.28 15.42 -6.76
CA LEU A 89 -18.88 14.09 -6.82
C LEU A 89 -18.50 13.25 -5.60
N ARG A 90 -19.51 12.75 -4.89
CA ARG A 90 -19.33 11.82 -3.76
C ARG A 90 -19.27 10.38 -4.24
N THR A 91 -18.60 9.53 -3.48
CA THR A 91 -18.47 8.10 -3.80
C THR A 91 -19.80 7.35 -3.75
N ALA A 92 -20.72 7.78 -2.87
CA ALA A 92 -22.07 7.21 -2.78
C ALA A 92 -22.92 7.48 -4.04
N ASP A 93 -22.72 8.64 -4.69
CA ASP A 93 -23.48 9.03 -5.87
C ASP A 93 -22.96 8.37 -7.16
N ALA A 94 -21.77 7.77 -7.10
CA ALA A 94 -21.12 7.11 -8.23
C ALA A 94 -21.40 5.60 -8.31
N VAL A 95 -22.23 5.05 -7.41
CA VAL A 95 -22.54 3.62 -7.36
C VAL A 95 -23.50 3.26 -8.50
N GLY A 96 -23.12 2.26 -9.32
CA GLY A 96 -23.96 1.77 -10.42
C GLY A 96 -25.08 0.83 -9.96
N ASP A 97 -26.08 0.62 -10.83
CA ASP A 97 -27.30 -0.15 -10.56
C ASP A 97 -27.12 -1.69 -10.64
N ALA A 98 -25.89 -2.17 -10.43
CA ALA A 98 -25.60 -3.60 -10.54
C ALA A 98 -26.09 -4.34 -9.28
N GLY A 99 -26.86 -5.40 -9.47
CA GLY A 99 -27.33 -6.25 -8.37
C GLY A 99 -26.16 -6.88 -7.60
N GLY A 100 -26.27 -6.92 -6.26
CA GLY A 100 -25.20 -7.37 -5.37
C GLY A 100 -24.67 -8.79 -5.68
N ALA A 101 -25.52 -9.69 -6.18
CA ALA A 101 -25.12 -11.03 -6.59
C ALA A 101 -24.16 -11.02 -7.81
N ALA A 102 -24.43 -10.18 -8.81
CA ALA A 102 -23.58 -10.06 -10.00
C ALA A 102 -22.24 -9.38 -9.65
N LEU A 103 -22.26 -8.37 -8.79
CA LEU A 103 -21.06 -7.74 -8.25
C LEU A 103 -20.20 -8.73 -7.46
N GLY A 104 -20.81 -9.50 -6.55
CA GLY A 104 -20.09 -10.51 -5.77
C GLY A 104 -19.47 -11.61 -6.64
N ALA A 105 -20.22 -12.10 -7.63
CA ALA A 105 -19.73 -13.12 -8.56
C ALA A 105 -18.55 -12.61 -9.40
N SER A 106 -18.66 -11.41 -9.98
CA SER A 106 -17.57 -10.81 -10.77
C SER A 106 -16.33 -10.51 -9.93
N LEU A 107 -16.49 -9.94 -8.73
CA LEU A 107 -15.38 -9.70 -7.80
C LEU A 107 -14.66 -11.00 -7.43
N THR A 108 -15.41 -12.05 -7.13
CA THR A 108 -14.84 -13.37 -6.81
C THR A 108 -14.07 -13.95 -7.99
N ALA A 109 -14.61 -13.83 -9.20
CA ALA A 109 -13.93 -14.25 -10.42
C ALA A 109 -12.61 -13.47 -10.62
N TYR A 110 -12.61 -12.15 -10.46
CA TYR A 110 -11.40 -11.33 -10.55
C TYR A 110 -10.34 -11.73 -9.52
N ILE A 111 -10.74 -11.91 -8.25
CA ILE A 111 -9.83 -12.36 -7.18
C ILE A 111 -9.22 -13.71 -7.54
N GLY A 112 -10.04 -14.67 -7.98
CA GLY A 112 -9.58 -16.00 -8.39
C GLY A 112 -8.58 -15.93 -9.54
N THR A 113 -8.91 -15.22 -10.61
CA THR A 113 -8.03 -15.06 -11.78
C THR A 113 -6.70 -14.41 -11.41
N TYR A 114 -6.71 -13.29 -10.68
CA TYR A 114 -5.48 -12.61 -10.31
C TYR A 114 -4.62 -13.42 -9.33
N THR A 115 -5.25 -14.20 -8.44
CA THR A 115 -4.52 -15.11 -7.54
C THR A 115 -3.79 -16.21 -8.33
N VAL A 116 -4.46 -16.83 -9.30
CA VAL A 116 -3.83 -17.84 -10.16
C VAL A 116 -2.67 -17.23 -10.96
N LEU A 117 -2.87 -16.04 -11.55
CA LEU A 117 -1.82 -15.35 -12.28
C LEU A 117 -0.62 -14.99 -11.39
N LEU A 118 -0.86 -14.52 -10.17
CA LEU A 118 0.20 -14.20 -9.21
C LEU A 118 1.01 -15.45 -8.84
N ILE A 119 0.35 -16.58 -8.58
CA ILE A 119 1.04 -17.84 -8.27
C ILE A 119 1.86 -18.31 -9.47
N ALA A 120 1.29 -18.29 -10.68
CA ALA A 120 2.00 -18.67 -11.90
C ALA A 120 3.24 -17.80 -12.14
N TYR A 121 3.12 -16.48 -11.91
CA TYR A 121 4.24 -15.55 -11.99
C TYR A 121 5.34 -15.85 -10.96
N MET A 122 4.98 -16.10 -9.70
CA MET A 122 5.95 -16.45 -8.66
C MET A 122 6.66 -17.78 -8.95
N VAL A 123 5.94 -18.78 -9.45
CA VAL A 123 6.53 -20.07 -9.85
C VAL A 123 7.49 -19.91 -11.02
N THR A 124 7.12 -19.15 -12.05
CA THR A 124 8.00 -18.92 -13.21
C THR A 124 9.26 -18.15 -12.82
N LEU A 125 9.15 -17.09 -12.00
CA LEU A 125 10.31 -16.36 -11.50
C LEU A 125 11.25 -17.25 -10.67
N THR A 126 10.72 -18.03 -9.73
CA THR A 126 11.56 -18.91 -8.90
C THR A 126 12.16 -20.07 -9.68
N HIS A 127 11.49 -20.56 -10.73
CA HIS A 127 12.06 -21.55 -11.65
C HIS A 127 13.22 -20.96 -12.46
N MET A 128 13.07 -19.73 -12.98
CA MET A 128 14.11 -19.04 -13.73
C MET A 128 15.31 -18.67 -12.84
N ALA A 129 15.08 -18.24 -11.60
CA ALA A 129 16.15 -17.85 -10.68
C ALA A 129 16.96 -19.03 -10.11
N ARG A 130 16.44 -20.26 -10.18
CA ARG A 130 17.13 -21.48 -9.74
C ARG A 130 17.90 -22.18 -10.86
N LYS A 131 17.65 -21.81 -12.12
CA LYS A 131 18.45 -22.24 -13.28
C LYS A 131 19.67 -21.34 -13.41
#